data_AF-A0A7Y8V0V6-F1
#
_entry.id   AF-A0A7Y8V0V6-F1
#
_cell.length_a   1.000
_cell.length_b   1.000
_cell.length_c   1.000
_cell.angle_alpha   90.00
_cell.angle_beta   90.00
_cell.angle_gamma   90.00
#
_symmetry.space_group_name_H-M   'P 1'
#
loop_
_entity.id
_entity.type
_entity.pdbx_description
1 polymer ?
#
loop_
_entity_poly.entity_id
_entity_poly.type
_entity_poly.pdbx_seq_one_letter_code
_entity_poly.pdbx_strand_id
1 'polypeptide(L)' 'MERINRYFSLLSSLFSLYFAGQAALSFFDENMDKMYFNIGYCALFLSIMVFTLDVKKRKNNGS' A
#
# COMPACT_ATOMS: atom_id res chain seq x y z
N MET A 1 11.42 17.74 -2.80
CA MET A 1 10.63 16.82 -1.95
C MET A 1 9.40 16.22 -2.65
N GLU A 2 8.62 16.97 -3.43
CA GLU A 2 7.36 16.44 -4.03
C GLU A 2 7.52 15.27 -5.01
N ARG A 3 8.60 15.24 -5.81
CA ARG A 3 8.88 14.11 -6.72
C ARG A 3 9.09 12.81 -5.95
N ILE A 4 9.85 12.85 -4.86
CA ILE A 4 10.19 11.67 -4.04
C ILE A 4 8.91 11.10 -3.41
N ASN A 5 8.05 11.94 -2.84
CA ASN A 5 6.77 11.47 -2.28
C ASN A 5 5.85 10.88 -3.35
N ARG A 6 5.88 11.40 -4.58
CA ARG A 6 5.09 10.85 -5.69
C ARG A 6 5.59 9.47 -6.12
N TYR A 7 6.92 9.27 -6.19
CA TYR A 7 7.50 7.95 -6.43
C TYR A 7 7.20 6.99 -5.28
N PHE A 8 7.31 7.44 -4.03
CA PHE A 8 7.02 6.62 -2.86
C PHE A 8 5.55 6.18 -2.81
N SER A 9 4.62 7.09 -3.13
CA SER A 9 3.20 6.77 -3.20
C SER A 9 2.86 5.81 -4.34
N LEU A 10 3.49 5.95 -5.51
CA LEU A 10 3.36 5.01 -6.62
C LEU A 10 3.92 3.63 -6.27
N LEU A 11 5.09 3.61 -5.64
CA LEU A 11 5.76 2.38 -5.23
C LEU A 11 4.93 1.64 -4.17
N SER A 12 4.37 2.36 -3.18
CA SER A 12 3.47 1.79 -2.17
C SER A 12 2.20 1.20 -2.78
N SER A 13 1.65 1.85 -3.81
CA SER A 13 0.50 1.33 -4.56
C SER A 13 0.83 0.06 -5.33
N LEU A 14 2.01 0.00 -5.97
CA LEU A 14 2.49 -1.19 -6.68
C LEU A 14 2.71 -2.36 -5.72
N PHE A 15 3.30 -2.10 -4.55
CA PHE A 15 3.48 -3.11 -3.51
C PHE A 15 2.14 -3.63 -2.97
N SER A 16 1.17 -2.76 -2.71
CA SER A 16 -0.17 -3.18 -2.27
C SER A 16 -0.83 -4.11 -3.30
N LEU A 17 -0.75 -3.78 -4.59
CA LEU A 17 -1.28 -4.63 -5.67
C LEU A 17 -0.55 -5.98 -5.78
N TYR A 18 0.76 -5.98 -5.61
CA TYR A 18 1.58 -7.19 -5.60
C TYR A 18 1.19 -8.13 -4.45
N PHE A 19 1.05 -7.60 -3.23
CA PHE A 19 0.65 -8.39 -2.07
C PHE A 19 -0.82 -8.84 -2.16
N ALA A 20 -1.70 -8.06 -2.78
CA ALA A 20 -3.06 -8.50 -3.08
C ALA A 20 -3.08 -9.70 -4.05
N GLY A 21 -2.24 -9.68 -5.08
CA GLY A 21 -2.07 -10.83 -5.99
C GLY A 21 -1.52 -12.07 -5.28
N GLN A 22 -0.50 -11.89 -4.44
CA GLN A 22 0.04 -12.97 -3.61
C GLN A 22 -0.98 -13.53 -2.63
N ALA A 23 -1.85 -12.70 -2.05
CA ALA A 23 -2.95 -13.15 -1.20
C ALA A 23 -3.97 -14.00 -1.98
N ALA A 24 -4.33 -13.59 -3.19
CA ALA A 24 -5.21 -14.38 -4.05
C ALA A 24 -4.59 -15.74 -4.43
N LEU A 25 -3.31 -15.76 -4.78
CA LEU A 25 -2.58 -17.02 -5.04
C LEU A 25 -2.50 -17.90 -3.79
N SER A 26 -2.25 -17.31 -2.62
CA SER A 26 -2.21 -18.05 -1.34
C SER A 26 -3.58 -18.63 -0.96
N PHE A 27 -4.68 -17.99 -1.38
CA PHE A 27 -6.03 -18.52 -1.20
C PHE A 27 -6.27 -19.77 -2.06
N PHE A 28 -5.79 -19.79 -3.30
CA PHE A 28 -5.84 -20.98 -4.16
C PHE A 28 -4.92 -22.11 -3.66
N ASP A 29 -3.83 -21.78 -2.98
CA ASP A 29 -2.87 -22.72 -2.40
C ASP A 29 -3.30 -23.25 -1.01
N GLU A 30 -4.53 -22.95 -0.55
CA GLU A 30 -5.08 -23.24 0.80
C GLU A 30 -4.18 -22.78 1.96
N ASN A 31 -3.26 -21.84 1.69
CA ASN A 31 -2.23 -21.39 2.60
C ASN A 31 -2.72 -20.13 3.35
N MET A 32 -3.70 -20.33 4.24
CA MET A 32 -4.43 -19.25 4.91
C MET A 32 -3.52 -18.35 5.76
N ASP A 33 -2.47 -18.90 6.40
CA ASP A 33 -1.51 -18.11 7.17
C ASP A 33 -0.78 -17.08 6.29
N LYS A 34 -0.29 -17.52 5.12
CA LYS A 34 0.35 -16.64 4.14
C LYS A 34 -0.64 -15.65 3.53
N MET A 35 -1.89 -16.06 3.33
CA MET A 35 -2.95 -15.18 2.86
C MET A 35 -3.17 -14.01 3.83
N TYR A 36 -3.40 -14.28 5.11
CA TYR A 36 -3.62 -13.23 6.11
C TYR A 36 -2.41 -12.32 6.27
N PHE A 37 -1.20 -12.89 6.20
CA PHE A 37 0.03 -12.10 6.27
C PHE A 37 0.17 -11.15 5.07
N ASN A 38 -0.11 -11.62 3.85
CA ASN A 38 -0.10 -10.82 2.64
C ASN A 38 -1.21 -9.75 2.62
N ILE A 39 -2.40 -10.05 3.15
CA ILE A 39 -3.48 -9.08 3.36
C ILE A 39 -3.04 -7.99 4.35
N GLY A 40 -2.37 -8.37 5.44
CA GLY A 40 -1.80 -7.44 6.42
C GLY A 40 -0.80 -6.47 5.79
N TYR A 41 0.14 -6.99 4.98
CA TYR A 41 1.08 -6.15 4.24
C TYR A 41 0.38 -5.23 3.24
N CYS A 42 -0.60 -5.75 2.50
CA CYS A 42 -1.39 -4.96 1.57
C CYS A 42 -2.04 -3.76 2.26
N ALA A 43 -2.71 -3.99 3.40
CA ALA A 43 -3.35 -2.94 4.20
C ALA A 43 -2.33 -1.93 4.75
N LEU A 44 -1.17 -2.39 5.19
CA LEU A 44 -0.11 -1.55 5.73
C LEU A 44 0.46 -0.59 4.67
N PHE A 45 0.77 -1.09 3.47
CA PHE A 45 1.25 -0.24 2.36
C PHE A 45 0.16 0.73 1.86
N LEU A 46 -1.11 0.32 1.87
CA LEU A 46 -2.21 1.21 1.50
C LEU A 46 -2.40 2.32 2.55
N SER A 47 -2.29 1.98 3.84
CA SER A 47 -2.36 2.95 4.94
C SER A 47 -1.24 3.99 4.87
N ILE A 48 0.00 3.56 4.58
CA ILE A 48 1.14 4.48 4.39
C ILE A 48 0.89 5.40 3.19
N MET A 49 0.32 4.88 2.10
CA MET A 49 -0.03 5.67 0.92
C MET A 49 -1.08 6.74 1.26
N VAL A 50 -2.19 6.35 1.92
CA VAL A 50 -3.26 7.28 2.33
C VAL A 50 -2.72 8.33 3.29
N PHE A 51 -1.90 7.94 4.26
CA PHE A 51 -1.26 8.87 5.19
C PHE A 51 -0.35 9.88 4.46
N THR A 52 0.47 9.41 3.53
CA THR A 52 1.37 10.27 2.74
C THR A 52 0.58 11.25 1.86
N LEU A 53 -0.52 10.80 1.27
CA LEU A 53 -1.42 11.65 0.47
C LEU A 53 -2.15 12.67 1.34
N ASP A 54 -2.64 12.27 2.51
CA ASP A 54 -3.33 13.14 3.46
C ASP A 54 -2.40 14.25 3.99
N VAL A 55 -1.17 13.90 4.38
CA VAL A 55 -0.14 14.87 4.78
C VAL A 55 0.18 15.84 3.65
N LYS A 56 0.26 15.36 2.40
CA LYS A 56 0.47 16.22 1.23
C LYS A 56 -0.71 17.17 1.00
N LYS A 57 -1.95 16.68 1.12
CA LYS A 57 -3.17 17.48 0.97
C LYS A 57 -3.25 18.58 2.03
N ARG A 58 -2.94 18.27 3.29
CA ARG A 58 -2.86 19.27 4.37
C ARG A 58 -1.81 20.34 4.12
N LYS A 59 -0.68 19.98 3.49
CA LYS A 59 0.36 20.94 3.12
C LYS A 59 -0.05 21.88 1.98
N ASN A 60 -0.84 21.41 1.02
CA ASN A 60 -1.30 22.24 -0.11
C ASN A 60 -2.51 23.13 0.21
N ASN A 61 -3.36 22.76 1.17
CA ASN A 61 -4.54 23.54 1.57
C ASN A 61 -4.27 24.52 2.73
N GLY A 62 -3.02 24.63 3.19
CA GLY A 62 -2.60 25.50 4.29
C GLY A 62 -1.76 26.71 3.86
N SER A 63 -1.84 27.13 2.60
CA SER A 63 -1.19 28.35 2.08
C SER A 63 -2.22 29.35 1.59
#